data_AF-A0A7Z9WTA6-F1
#
_entry.id   AF-A0A7Z9WTA6-F1
#
_cell.length_a   1.000
_cell.length_b   1.000
_cell.length_c   1.000
_cell.angle_alpha   90.00
_cell.angle_beta   90.00
_cell.angle_gamma   90.00
#
_symmetry.space_group_name_H-M   'P 1'
#
loop_
_entity.id
_entity.type
_entity.pdbx_description
1 polymer ?
#
loop_
_entity_poly.entity_id
_entity_poly.type
_entity_poly.pdbx_seq_one_letter_code
_entity_poly.pdbx_strand_id
1 'polypeptide(L)'
;MARKKKVEISEDEIKELDEFEELTIDTGVTEIPKKKKKEIKTLEDLPGVGPATAEKLREAGYDSLEAIAVASPIELKEIAGISEGAALKIIQAAREAANIGTFIRADEYLQKRQSIGRISTGSKSLDKLLGGGIETQAITEVFGEFGSGKCFARDTPVYYENDAVVHFETIEEMYEKYAKLNGEIPFDDGYAVPVDTVSVYTLDLIAGINSGIRKTKAAYIYKEKVKKLA
;
A
#
# COMPACT_ATOMS: atom_id res chain seq x y z
N MET A 1 2.07 2.64 -45.54
CA MET A 1 3.40 3.22 -45.24
C MET A 1 3.23 4.25 -44.14
N ALA A 2 3.54 3.89 -42.90
CA ALA A 2 3.34 4.76 -41.74
C ALA A 2 4.45 5.80 -41.64
N ARG A 3 4.07 7.08 -41.58
CA ARG A 3 4.96 8.25 -41.54
C ARG A 3 5.56 8.34 -40.13
N LYS A 4 6.85 8.00 -39.97
CA LYS A 4 7.60 8.25 -38.73
C LYS A 4 7.65 9.77 -38.50
N LYS A 5 6.93 10.26 -37.48
CA LYS A 5 7.05 11.64 -37.01
C LYS A 5 8.28 11.69 -36.11
N LYS A 6 9.34 12.33 -36.59
CA LYS A 6 10.57 12.60 -35.84
C LYS A 6 10.19 13.62 -34.76
N VAL A 7 10.32 13.25 -33.49
CA VAL A 7 10.18 14.19 -32.37
C VAL A 7 11.48 15.00 -32.38
N GLU A 8 11.41 16.24 -32.86
CA GLU A 8 12.49 17.21 -32.73
C GLU A 8 12.28 17.88 -31.37
N ILE A 9 13.05 17.43 -30.38
CA ILE A 9 13.20 18.11 -29.09
C ILE A 9 13.95 19.41 -29.39
N SER A 10 13.45 20.54 -28.88
CA SER A 10 14.07 21.84 -29.15
C SER A 10 15.42 21.93 -28.47
N GLU A 11 16.37 22.68 -29.06
CA GLU A 11 17.70 22.90 -28.46
C GLU A 11 17.61 23.59 -27.08
N ASP A 12 16.49 24.27 -26.80
CA ASP A 12 16.21 24.90 -25.52
C ASP A 12 15.78 23.87 -24.44
N GLU A 13 15.04 22.83 -24.80
CA GLU A 13 14.70 21.72 -23.89
C GLU A 13 15.93 20.87 -23.53
N ILE A 14 16.88 20.71 -24.48
CA ILE A 14 18.16 20.02 -24.23
C ILE A 14 19.03 20.85 -23.28
N LYS A 15 19.08 22.18 -23.47
CA LYS A 15 19.82 23.07 -22.56
C LYS A 15 19.24 23.12 -21.15
N GLU A 16 17.91 23.12 -21.01
CA GLU A 16 17.29 23.03 -19.69
C GLU A 16 17.68 21.71 -19.01
N LEU A 17 17.62 20.57 -19.71
CA LEU A 17 18.02 19.26 -19.18
C LEU A 17 19.51 19.18 -18.80
N ASP A 18 20.39 19.78 -19.61
CA ASP A 18 21.83 19.83 -19.34
C ASP A 18 22.15 20.73 -18.14
N GLU A 19 21.48 21.88 -17.99
CA GLU A 19 21.58 22.72 -16.78
C GLU A 19 21.04 22.02 -15.53
N PHE A 20 20.03 21.14 -15.68
CA PHE A 20 19.50 20.32 -14.59
C PHE A 20 20.47 19.21 -14.16
N GLU A 21 21.24 18.61 -15.07
CA GLU A 21 22.26 17.60 -14.73
C GLU A 21 23.49 18.22 -14.06
N GLU A 22 23.99 19.36 -14.55
CA GLU A 22 25.16 20.03 -13.95
C GLU A 22 24.92 20.49 -12.50
N LEU A 23 23.67 20.82 -12.12
CA LEU A 23 23.33 21.22 -10.75
C LEU A 23 23.44 20.07 -9.72
N THR A 24 23.60 18.82 -10.16
CA THR A 24 23.66 17.65 -9.27
C THR A 24 25.08 17.20 -8.92
N ILE A 25 26.11 17.85 -9.46
CA ILE A 25 27.52 17.51 -9.22
C ILE A 25 28.25 18.73 -8.63
N ASP A 26 28.04 19.02 -7.35
CA ASP A 26 29.02 19.77 -6.56
C ASP A 26 29.34 19.01 -5.27
N THR A 27 30.38 18.18 -5.35
CA THR A 27 31.10 17.64 -4.21
C THR A 27 31.91 18.77 -3.55
N GLY A 28 31.29 19.50 -2.62
CA GLY A 28 31.95 20.57 -1.88
C GLY A 28 31.29 20.83 -0.53
N VAL A 29 31.89 20.27 0.54
CA VAL A 29 31.51 20.56 1.93
C VAL A 29 31.73 22.04 2.20
N THR A 30 30.65 22.82 2.26
CA THR A 30 30.62 24.10 2.97
C THR A 30 29.33 24.16 3.81
N GLU A 31 29.51 24.26 5.13
CA GLU A 31 28.41 24.40 6.08
C GLU A 31 27.73 25.77 5.88
N ILE A 32 26.65 25.79 5.12
CA ILE A 32 25.73 26.93 5.04
C ILE A 32 24.79 26.86 6.25
N PRO A 33 24.58 27.97 7.01
CA PRO A 33 23.80 27.94 8.25
C PRO A 33 22.37 27.46 7.99
N LYS A 34 21.98 26.40 8.70
CA LYS A 34 20.65 25.76 8.62
C LYS A 34 19.53 26.75 8.95
N LYS A 35 18.97 27.39 7.92
CA LYS A 35 17.61 27.97 7.98
C LYS A 35 16.67 26.79 8.28
N LYS A 36 15.89 26.86 9.36
CA LYS A 36 14.93 25.81 9.75
C LYS A 36 14.03 25.47 8.55
N LYS A 37 14.31 24.36 7.84
CA LYS A 37 13.40 23.82 6.81
C LYS A 37 12.08 23.50 7.54
N LYS A 38 10.97 24.06 7.07
CA LYS A 38 9.64 23.74 7.57
C LYS A 38 9.42 22.24 7.36
N GLU A 39 9.09 21.52 8.42
CA GLU A 39 8.84 20.09 8.37
C GLU A 39 7.50 19.87 7.65
N ILE A 40 7.52 19.18 6.50
CA ILE A 40 6.33 18.90 5.70
C ILE A 40 5.66 17.67 6.32
N LYS A 41 4.46 17.84 6.90
CA LYS A 41 3.71 16.73 7.50
C LYS A 41 2.39 16.48 6.81
N THR A 42 1.75 17.53 6.29
CA THR A 42 0.47 17.41 5.60
C THR A 42 0.59 17.87 4.15
N LEU A 43 -0.46 17.59 3.37
CA LEU A 43 -0.56 17.99 1.97
C LEU A 43 -0.38 19.51 1.80
N GLU A 44 -0.96 20.31 2.71
CA GLU A 44 -0.92 21.77 2.68
C GLU A 44 0.46 22.36 3.04
N ASP A 45 1.38 21.54 3.56
CA ASP A 45 2.77 21.95 3.75
C ASP A 45 3.59 21.81 2.46
N LEU A 46 3.08 21.12 1.45
CA LEU A 46 3.74 20.99 0.15
C LEU A 46 3.74 22.33 -0.60
N PRO A 47 4.84 22.67 -1.28
CA PRO A 47 4.96 23.92 -2.00
C PRO A 47 3.94 23.99 -3.13
N GLY A 48 3.09 25.00 -3.11
CA GLY A 48 2.06 25.19 -4.15
C GLY A 48 0.76 24.42 -3.92
N VAL A 49 0.61 23.72 -2.79
CA VAL A 49 -0.64 23.06 -2.40
C VAL A 49 -1.39 23.94 -1.40
N GLY A 50 -2.46 24.59 -1.87
CA GLY A 50 -3.41 25.29 -1.00
C GLY A 50 -4.56 24.38 -0.54
N PRO A 51 -5.45 24.88 0.35
CA PRO A 51 -6.57 24.10 0.86
C PRO A 51 -7.47 23.50 -0.24
N ALA A 52 -7.79 24.29 -1.27
CA ALA A 52 -8.61 23.84 -2.39
C ALA A 52 -7.92 22.77 -3.25
N THR A 53 -6.59 22.84 -3.38
CA THR A 53 -5.82 21.82 -4.09
C THR A 53 -5.74 20.53 -3.27
N ALA A 54 -5.49 20.64 -1.96
CA ALA A 54 -5.46 19.50 -1.05
C ALA A 54 -6.81 18.76 -1.00
N GLU A 55 -7.93 19.49 -1.05
CA GLU A 55 -9.27 18.88 -1.10
C GLU A 55 -9.47 18.05 -2.37
N LYS A 56 -9.16 18.58 -3.55
CA LYS A 56 -9.22 17.82 -4.82
C LYS A 56 -8.33 16.58 -4.82
N LEU A 57 -7.13 16.70 -4.25
CA LEU A 57 -6.20 15.58 -4.13
C LEU A 57 -6.78 14.48 -3.25
N ARG A 58 -7.34 14.83 -2.09
CA ARG A 58 -8.01 13.88 -1.19
C ARG A 58 -9.22 13.21 -1.84
N GLU A 59 -10.05 13.98 -2.55
CA GLU A 59 -11.22 13.44 -3.28
C GLU A 59 -10.81 12.42 -4.35
N ALA A 60 -9.62 12.59 -4.93
CA ALA A 60 -9.05 11.66 -5.91
C ALA A 60 -8.20 10.53 -5.29
N GLY A 61 -8.17 10.38 -3.96
CA GLY A 61 -7.44 9.32 -3.26
C GLY A 61 -5.97 9.62 -2.95
N TYR A 62 -5.50 10.85 -3.17
CA TYR A 62 -4.18 11.33 -2.78
C TYR A 62 -4.24 12.02 -1.42
N ASP A 63 -4.46 11.22 -0.37
CA ASP A 63 -4.64 11.67 1.02
C ASP A 63 -3.34 11.67 1.85
N SER A 64 -2.25 11.15 1.29
CA SER A 64 -0.95 10.97 1.94
C SER A 64 0.21 11.49 1.07
N LEU A 65 1.35 11.81 1.72
CA LEU A 65 2.56 12.25 1.01
C LEU A 65 3.10 11.13 0.13
N GLU A 66 2.95 9.90 0.58
CA GLU A 66 3.36 8.67 -0.12
C GLU A 66 2.58 8.49 -1.42
N ALA A 67 1.26 8.69 -1.40
CA ALA A 67 0.43 8.62 -2.60
C ALA A 67 0.86 9.66 -3.64
N ILE A 68 1.17 10.89 -3.22
CA ILE A 68 1.68 11.93 -4.11
C ILE A 68 3.08 11.62 -4.64
N ALA A 69 3.95 11.06 -3.80
CA ALA A 69 5.33 10.76 -4.16
C ALA A 69 5.46 9.72 -5.29
N VAL A 70 4.47 8.82 -5.41
CA VAL A 70 4.41 7.78 -6.46
C VAL A 70 3.55 8.18 -7.66
N ALA A 71 2.84 9.31 -7.59
CA ALA A 71 2.01 9.82 -8.68
C ALA A 71 2.84 10.29 -9.87
N SER A 72 2.23 10.30 -11.06
CA SER A 72 2.82 10.97 -12.22
C SER A 72 2.47 12.47 -12.26
N PRO A 73 3.35 13.32 -12.85
CA PRO A 73 3.06 14.74 -13.00
C PRO A 73 1.78 15.03 -13.81
N ILE A 74 1.48 14.17 -14.78
CA ILE A 74 0.31 14.29 -15.67
C ILE A 74 -0.98 14.06 -14.87
N GLU A 75 -1.03 13.00 -14.05
CA GLU A 75 -2.19 12.72 -13.20
C GLU A 75 -2.46 13.87 -12.22
N LEU A 76 -1.42 14.35 -11.52
CA LEU A 76 -1.57 15.45 -10.57
C LEU A 76 -2.01 16.75 -11.25
N LYS A 77 -1.52 17.04 -12.45
CA LYS A 77 -1.95 18.18 -13.27
C LYS A 77 -3.45 18.11 -13.57
N GLU A 78 -3.94 16.97 -14.02
CA GLU A 78 -5.35 16.76 -14.39
C GLU A 78 -6.27 16.84 -13.17
N ILE A 79 -5.89 16.22 -12.06
CA ILE A 79 -6.70 16.14 -10.84
C ILE A 79 -6.73 17.49 -10.09
N ALA A 80 -5.56 18.06 -9.83
CA ALA A 80 -5.47 19.28 -9.02
C ALA A 80 -5.70 20.56 -9.84
N GLY A 81 -5.67 20.49 -11.18
CA GLY A 81 -5.77 21.65 -12.06
C GLY A 81 -4.57 22.58 -11.95
N ILE A 82 -3.38 22.01 -11.72
CA ILE A 82 -2.11 22.73 -11.57
C ILE A 82 -1.26 22.60 -12.83
N SER A 83 -0.23 23.42 -12.99
CA SER A 83 0.71 23.23 -14.09
C SER A 83 1.59 22.00 -13.88
N GLU A 84 2.12 21.44 -14.96
CA GLU A 84 2.98 20.25 -14.92
C GLU A 84 4.28 20.50 -14.12
N GLY A 85 4.87 21.68 -14.28
CA GLY A 85 6.03 22.09 -13.48
C GLY A 85 5.71 22.26 -11.99
N ALA A 86 4.49 22.68 -11.64
CA ALA A 86 4.05 22.71 -10.24
C ALA A 86 3.84 21.28 -9.70
N ALA A 87 3.24 20.39 -10.49
CA ALA A 87 3.07 18.98 -10.14
C ALA A 87 4.42 18.30 -9.87
N LEU A 88 5.43 18.51 -10.72
CA LEU A 88 6.79 17.99 -10.51
C LEU A 88 7.38 18.44 -9.17
N LYS A 89 7.28 19.73 -8.84
CA LYS A 89 7.78 20.28 -7.57
C LYS A 89 7.06 19.69 -6.35
N ILE A 90 5.75 19.48 -6.47
CA ILE A 90 4.94 18.85 -5.42
C ILE A 90 5.36 17.40 -5.22
N ILE A 91 5.52 16.62 -6.29
CA ILE A 91 5.98 15.22 -6.23
C ILE A 91 7.36 15.15 -5.58
N GLN A 92 8.29 16.01 -5.99
CA GLN A 92 9.66 16.00 -5.47
C GLN A 92 9.69 16.35 -3.97
N ALA A 93 8.93 17.38 -3.55
CA ALA A 93 8.78 17.73 -2.15
C ALA A 93 8.14 16.59 -1.34
N ALA A 94 7.15 15.89 -1.91
CA ALA A 94 6.51 14.73 -1.27
C ALA A 94 7.47 13.55 -1.15
N ARG A 95 8.30 13.27 -2.17
CA ARG A 95 9.35 12.23 -2.13
C ARG A 95 10.38 12.50 -1.04
N GLU A 96 10.87 13.73 -0.94
CA GLU A 96 11.79 14.14 0.12
C GLU A 96 11.16 14.00 1.51
N ALA A 97 9.92 14.46 1.67
CA ALA A 97 9.22 14.41 2.95
C ALA A 97 8.89 12.98 3.39
N ALA A 98 8.49 12.11 2.45
CA ALA A 98 8.16 10.71 2.69
C ALA A 98 9.39 9.78 2.70
N ASN A 99 10.60 10.31 2.47
CA ASN A 99 11.83 9.53 2.24
C ASN A 99 11.69 8.47 1.13
N ILE A 100 10.82 8.70 0.15
CA ILE A 100 10.58 7.79 -0.98
C ILE A 100 11.56 8.12 -2.10
N GLY A 101 12.23 7.09 -2.64
CA GLY A 101 13.19 7.26 -3.74
C GLY A 101 14.51 7.92 -3.33
N THR A 102 14.75 8.09 -2.02
CA THR A 102 16.05 8.51 -1.48
C THR A 102 17.01 7.34 -1.43
N PHE A 103 18.29 7.60 -1.68
CA PHE A 103 19.33 6.58 -1.54
C PHE A 103 19.57 6.31 -0.05
N ILE A 104 19.60 5.03 0.31
CA ILE A 104 19.91 4.57 1.66
C ILE A 104 21.23 3.81 1.60
N ARG A 105 22.09 3.97 2.61
CA ARG A 105 23.35 3.22 2.67
C ARG A 105 23.10 1.73 2.92
N ALA A 106 24.01 0.89 2.42
CA ALA A 106 23.87 -0.57 2.55
C ALA A 106 23.81 -1.05 4.01
N ASP A 107 24.58 -0.44 4.91
CA ASP A 107 24.59 -0.77 6.33
C ASP A 107 23.29 -0.37 7.05
N GLU A 108 22.75 0.81 6.74
CA GLU A 108 21.45 1.26 7.25
C GLU A 108 20.31 0.38 6.73
N TYR A 109 20.33 0.02 5.44
CA TYR A 109 19.34 -0.87 4.85
C TYR A 109 19.41 -2.27 5.46
N LEU A 110 20.60 -2.80 5.74
CA LEU A 110 20.77 -4.07 6.43
C LEU A 110 20.15 -4.04 7.84
N GLN A 111 20.36 -2.97 8.61
CA GLN A 111 19.71 -2.80 9.91
C GLN A 111 18.19 -2.74 9.79
N LYS A 112 17.67 -2.03 8.78
CA LYS A 112 16.23 -2.01 8.50
C LYS A 112 15.69 -3.42 8.21
N ARG A 113 16.42 -4.24 7.42
CA ARG A 113 16.02 -5.62 7.12
C ARG A 113 16.03 -6.55 8.34
N GLN A 114 16.82 -6.26 9.37
CA GLN A 114 16.81 -7.06 10.60
C GLN A 114 15.48 -6.94 11.37
N SER A 115 14.71 -5.88 11.14
CA SER A 115 13.36 -5.69 11.69
C SER A 115 12.24 -6.35 10.87
N ILE A 116 12.57 -7.03 9.76
CA ILE A 116 11.56 -7.74 8.95
C ILE A 116 11.01 -8.91 9.78
N GLY A 117 9.70 -8.88 10.00
CA GLY A 117 8.97 -9.94 10.67
C GLY A 117 8.66 -11.10 9.73
N ARG A 118 8.39 -12.28 10.28
CA ARG A 118 7.91 -13.45 9.52
C ARG A 118 6.65 -14.01 10.16
N ILE A 119 5.67 -14.31 9.32
CA ILE A 119 4.39 -14.91 9.70
C ILE A 119 4.47 -16.40 9.35
N SER A 120 4.38 -17.27 10.35
CA SER A 120 4.32 -18.72 10.12
C SER A 120 3.07 -19.09 9.33
N THR A 121 3.20 -20.02 8.39
CA THR A 121 2.07 -20.58 7.63
C THR A 121 1.33 -21.67 8.42
N GLY A 122 1.76 -21.98 9.64
CA GLY A 122 1.28 -23.12 10.44
C GLY A 122 1.84 -24.48 10.02
N SER A 123 2.63 -24.56 8.95
CA SER A 123 3.29 -25.77 8.48
C SER A 123 4.80 -25.66 8.60
N LYS A 124 5.41 -26.48 9.47
CA LYS A 124 6.87 -26.49 9.68
C LYS A 124 7.66 -26.71 8.39
N SER A 125 7.11 -27.50 7.46
CA SER A 125 7.75 -27.78 6.19
C SER A 125 7.75 -26.55 5.27
N LEU A 126 6.60 -25.88 5.18
CA LEU A 126 6.45 -24.67 4.36
C LEU A 126 7.21 -23.48 4.95
N ASP A 127 7.17 -23.30 6.28
CA ASP A 127 7.97 -22.28 6.96
C ASP A 127 9.47 -22.48 6.70
N LYS A 128 9.95 -23.73 6.75
CA LYS A 128 11.36 -24.03 6.44
C LYS A 128 11.69 -23.69 4.98
N LEU A 129 10.78 -23.97 4.05
CA LEU A 129 10.93 -23.61 2.64
C LEU A 129 10.99 -22.09 2.44
N LEU A 130 10.17 -21.34 3.17
CA LEU A 130 10.09 -19.87 3.11
C LEU A 130 11.14 -19.16 3.99
N GLY A 131 12.03 -19.89 4.67
CA GLY A 131 13.06 -19.28 5.53
C GLY A 131 12.53 -18.72 6.84
N GLY A 132 11.43 -19.26 7.36
CA GLY A 132 10.82 -18.92 8.64
C GLY A 132 9.37 -18.44 8.56
N GLY A 133 8.79 -18.36 7.35
CA GLY A 133 7.41 -17.93 7.11
C GLY A 133 7.33 -16.82 6.07
N ILE A 134 6.15 -16.23 5.92
CA ILE A 134 5.87 -15.13 4.99
C ILE A 134 6.45 -13.83 5.54
N GLU A 135 7.29 -13.13 4.79
CA GLU A 135 7.96 -11.90 5.23
C GLU A 135 7.02 -10.68 5.24
N THR A 136 7.11 -9.83 6.27
CA THR A 136 6.49 -8.50 6.25
C THR A 136 7.29 -7.54 5.36
N GLN A 137 6.68 -6.41 4.97
CA GLN A 137 7.29 -5.46 4.03
C GLN A 137 7.60 -6.07 2.64
N ALA A 138 6.92 -7.17 2.30
CA ALA A 138 7.01 -7.84 1.01
C ALA A 138 5.60 -8.22 0.53
N ILE A 139 5.44 -8.35 -0.78
CA ILE A 139 4.25 -8.95 -1.39
C ILE A 139 4.59 -10.41 -1.72
N THR A 140 3.81 -11.35 -1.18
CA THR A 140 3.97 -12.78 -1.43
C THR A 140 2.75 -13.29 -2.19
N GLU A 141 2.98 -13.80 -3.40
CA GLU A 141 1.92 -14.37 -4.25
C GLU A 141 1.91 -15.91 -4.15
N VAL A 142 0.71 -16.50 -4.03
CA VAL A 142 0.51 -17.96 -4.02
C VAL A 142 -0.43 -18.34 -5.16
N PHE A 143 0.09 -19.02 -6.19
CA PHE A 143 -0.67 -19.44 -7.37
C PHE A 143 -0.58 -20.97 -7.62
N GLY A 144 -1.52 -21.52 -8.39
CA GLY A 144 -1.61 -22.97 -8.68
C GLY A 144 -3.01 -23.41 -9.15
N GLU A 145 -3.21 -24.70 -9.43
CA GLU A 145 -4.52 -25.26 -9.85
C GLU A 145 -5.59 -25.19 -8.75
N PHE A 146 -6.88 -25.30 -9.11
CA PHE A 146 -7.96 -25.35 -8.13
C PHE A 146 -7.72 -26.48 -7.10
N GLY A 147 -8.01 -26.22 -5.82
CA GLY A 147 -7.77 -27.18 -4.75
C GLY A 147 -6.32 -27.28 -4.26
N SER A 148 -5.38 -26.51 -4.83
CA SER A 148 -3.96 -26.51 -4.39
C SER A 148 -3.69 -25.85 -3.03
N GLY A 149 -4.73 -25.55 -2.24
CA GLY A 149 -4.61 -24.95 -0.90
C GLY A 149 -4.37 -23.44 -0.86
N LYS A 150 -4.68 -22.69 -1.94
CA LYS A 150 -4.57 -21.21 -1.97
C LYS A 150 -5.62 -20.50 -1.12
N CYS A 151 -6.85 -21.02 -1.13
CA CYS A 151 -8.02 -20.43 -0.49
C CYS A 151 -8.72 -21.46 0.38
N PHE A 152 -9.49 -20.98 1.37
CA PHE A 152 -10.38 -21.82 2.16
C PHE A 152 -11.57 -22.28 1.31
N ALA A 153 -11.91 -23.56 1.39
CA ALA A 153 -13.11 -24.11 0.76
C ALA A 153 -14.36 -23.74 1.57
N ARG A 154 -15.54 -23.76 0.94
CA ARG A 154 -16.81 -23.38 1.58
C ARG A 154 -17.14 -24.19 2.85
N ASP A 155 -16.69 -25.43 2.90
CA ASP A 155 -16.83 -26.38 3.99
C ASP A 155 -15.71 -26.28 5.04
N THR A 156 -14.81 -25.30 4.92
CA THR A 156 -13.73 -25.09 5.90
C THR A 156 -14.34 -24.66 7.23
N PRO A 157 -14.13 -25.41 8.32
CA PRO A 157 -14.58 -25.00 9.65
C PRO A 157 -13.77 -23.78 10.12
N VAL A 158 -14.49 -22.78 10.64
CA VAL A 158 -13.93 -21.56 11.20
C VAL A 158 -14.33 -21.42 12.66
N TYR A 159 -13.41 -20.86 13.45
CA TYR A 159 -13.64 -20.49 14.83
C TYR A 159 -13.74 -18.98 14.93
N TYR A 160 -14.84 -18.49 15.49
CA TYR A 160 -15.04 -17.06 15.72
C TYR A 160 -15.94 -16.82 16.94
N GLU A 161 -15.93 -15.60 17.45
CA GLU A 161 -16.78 -15.20 18.58
C GLU A 161 -17.72 -14.06 18.19
N ASN A 162 -18.98 -14.09 18.65
CA ASN A 162 -19.84 -12.91 18.67
C ASN A 162 -20.34 -12.66 20.10
N ASP A 163 -20.20 -11.44 20.63
CA ASP A 163 -20.71 -11.08 21.97
C ASP A 163 -20.41 -12.12 23.08
N ALA A 164 -19.19 -12.69 23.06
CA ALA A 164 -18.68 -13.74 23.95
C ALA A 164 -19.27 -15.17 23.76
N VAL A 165 -20.06 -15.39 22.71
CA VAL A 165 -20.46 -16.73 22.25
C VAL A 165 -19.45 -17.23 21.23
N VAL A 166 -18.98 -18.45 21.45
CA VAL A 166 -18.06 -19.16 20.55
C VAL A 166 -18.85 -19.92 19.48
N HIS A 167 -18.42 -19.81 18.23
CA HIS A 167 -18.95 -20.56 17.10
C HIS A 167 -17.84 -21.42 16.48
N PHE A 168 -18.23 -22.62 16.05
CA PHE A 168 -17.40 -23.52 15.27
C PHE A 168 -18.27 -24.12 14.17
N GLU A 169 -18.34 -23.42 13.06
CA GLU A 169 -19.19 -23.75 11.89
C GLU A 169 -18.38 -23.55 10.61
N THR A 170 -18.89 -23.99 9.46
CA THR A 170 -18.20 -23.77 8.19
C THR A 170 -18.20 -22.29 7.82
N ILE A 171 -17.19 -21.87 7.04
CA ILE A 171 -17.10 -20.49 6.56
C ILE A 171 -18.32 -20.10 5.70
N GLU A 172 -18.93 -21.06 4.99
CA GLU A 172 -20.18 -20.86 4.25
C GLU A 172 -21.37 -20.61 5.19
N GLU A 173 -21.54 -21.42 6.24
CA GLU A 173 -22.61 -21.23 7.23
C GLU A 173 -22.50 -19.87 7.93
N MET A 174 -21.29 -19.50 8.36
CA MET A 174 -21.02 -18.17 8.92
C MET A 174 -21.41 -17.06 7.95
N TYR A 175 -20.98 -17.17 6.69
CA TYR A 175 -21.28 -16.17 5.67
C TYR A 175 -22.79 -16.02 5.46
N GLU A 176 -23.50 -17.12 5.22
CA GLU A 176 -24.94 -17.09 4.95
C GLU A 176 -25.75 -16.53 6.13
N LYS A 177 -25.35 -16.85 7.36
CA LYS A 177 -25.96 -16.34 8.59
C LYS A 177 -25.88 -14.84 8.67
N TYR A 178 -24.69 -14.24 8.50
CA TYR A 178 -24.55 -12.79 8.55
C TYR A 178 -25.10 -12.11 7.29
N ALA A 179 -25.05 -12.74 6.13
CA ALA A 179 -25.66 -12.21 4.91
C ALA A 179 -27.18 -12.04 5.07
N LYS A 180 -27.85 -13.02 5.72
CA LYS A 180 -29.29 -12.96 6.03
C LYS A 180 -29.62 -11.87 7.05
N LEU A 181 -28.73 -11.63 8.02
CA LEU A 181 -28.94 -10.65 9.10
C LEU A 181 -28.67 -9.22 8.65
N ASN A 182 -27.55 -9.01 7.95
CA ASN A 182 -26.95 -7.70 7.72
C ASN A 182 -27.00 -7.26 6.25
N GLY A 183 -27.35 -8.18 5.34
CA GLY A 183 -27.41 -7.93 3.90
C GLY A 183 -26.05 -8.04 3.19
N GLU A 184 -26.09 -8.35 1.90
CA GLU A 184 -24.93 -8.32 1.02
C GLU A 184 -24.80 -6.94 0.36
N ILE A 185 -23.57 -6.41 0.35
CA ILE A 185 -23.21 -5.17 -0.33
C ILE A 185 -22.25 -5.53 -1.48
N PRO A 186 -22.51 -5.10 -2.72
CA PRO A 186 -21.56 -5.29 -3.81
C PRO A 186 -20.21 -4.66 -3.48
N PHE A 187 -19.13 -5.44 -3.61
CA PHE A 187 -17.76 -4.97 -3.37
C PHE A 187 -16.80 -5.73 -4.28
N ASP A 188 -16.01 -5.01 -5.07
CA ASP A 188 -15.13 -5.58 -6.09
C ASP A 188 -15.92 -6.50 -7.06
N ASP A 189 -15.42 -7.69 -7.39
CA ASP A 189 -16.11 -8.71 -8.19
C ASP A 189 -17.10 -9.58 -7.39
N GLY A 190 -17.33 -9.26 -6.10
CA GLY A 190 -18.10 -10.09 -5.17
C GLY A 190 -19.05 -9.31 -4.28
N TYR A 191 -19.29 -9.87 -3.09
CA TYR A 191 -20.16 -9.29 -2.07
C TYR A 191 -19.45 -9.27 -0.72
N ALA A 192 -19.61 -8.16 0.00
CA ALA A 192 -19.19 -8.00 1.38
C ALA A 192 -20.42 -7.91 2.29
N VAL A 193 -20.31 -8.50 3.48
CA VAL A 193 -21.35 -8.47 4.52
C VAL A 193 -20.75 -7.81 5.76
N PRO A 194 -21.30 -6.72 6.28
CA PRO A 194 -20.80 -6.09 7.49
C PRO A 194 -21.02 -7.00 8.70
N VAL A 195 -20.04 -7.06 9.60
CA VAL A 195 -20.07 -7.84 10.84
C VAL A 195 -19.46 -7.03 11.97
N ASP A 196 -20.28 -6.48 12.86
CA ASP A 196 -19.88 -5.56 13.93
C ASP A 196 -19.61 -6.26 15.29
N THR A 197 -20.26 -7.41 15.48
CA THR A 197 -20.18 -8.25 16.68
C THR A 197 -19.11 -9.34 16.58
N VAL A 198 -18.66 -9.65 15.36
CA VAL A 198 -17.71 -10.74 15.11
C VAL A 198 -16.31 -10.35 15.54
N SER A 199 -15.72 -11.20 16.35
CA SER A 199 -14.31 -11.15 16.72
C SER A 199 -13.61 -12.40 16.24
N VAL A 200 -12.46 -12.19 15.61
CA VAL A 200 -11.55 -13.24 15.15
C VAL A 200 -10.25 -13.15 15.92
N TYR A 201 -9.51 -14.23 15.94
CA TYR A 201 -8.21 -14.30 16.60
C TYR A 201 -7.11 -14.09 15.56
N THR A 202 -6.39 -12.99 15.71
CA THR A 202 -5.31 -12.56 14.83
C THR A 202 -3.97 -12.69 15.53
N LEU A 203 -2.90 -12.83 14.76
CA LEU A 203 -1.55 -12.77 15.30
C LEU A 203 -1.16 -11.31 15.52
N ASP A 204 -0.74 -10.97 16.74
CA ASP A 204 -0.23 -9.64 17.06
C ASP A 204 1.25 -9.56 16.67
N LEU A 205 1.53 -8.92 15.53
CA LEU A 205 2.85 -8.86 14.93
C LEU A 205 3.69 -7.68 15.44
N ILE A 206 3.12 -6.79 16.25
CA ILE A 206 3.81 -5.57 16.73
C ILE A 206 4.71 -5.87 17.94
N ALA A 207 4.47 -6.97 18.66
CA ALA A 207 5.16 -7.29 19.92
C ALA A 207 6.46 -8.12 19.80
N GLY A 208 7.01 -8.32 18.59
CA GLY A 208 8.26 -9.06 18.40
C GLY A 208 8.20 -10.51 18.91
N ILE A 209 9.21 -10.95 19.68
CA ILE A 209 9.45 -12.35 20.13
C ILE A 209 8.28 -12.96 20.92
N ASN A 210 7.34 -12.14 21.43
CA ASN A 210 6.10 -12.60 22.05
C ASN A 210 4.91 -12.45 21.09
N SER A 211 4.95 -13.22 19.99
CA SER A 211 3.85 -13.34 19.04
C SER A 211 2.63 -14.01 19.70
N GLY A 212 1.77 -13.19 20.30
CA GLY A 212 0.54 -13.62 20.93
C GLY A 212 -0.64 -13.65 19.96
N ILE A 213 -1.65 -14.45 20.29
CA ILE A 213 -2.95 -14.38 19.65
C ILE A 213 -3.74 -13.23 20.30
N ARG A 214 -4.17 -12.26 19.50
CA ARG A 214 -5.03 -11.15 19.93
C ARG A 214 -6.40 -11.29 19.30
N LYS A 215 -7.44 -11.08 20.10
CA LYS A 215 -8.82 -10.94 19.64
C LYS A 215 -9.00 -9.59 18.94
N THR A 216 -9.45 -9.62 17.69
CA THR A 216 -9.65 -8.46 16.82
C THR A 216 -11.06 -8.49 16.26
N LYS A 217 -11.73 -7.34 16.23
CA LYS A 217 -13.05 -7.24 15.60
C LYS A 217 -12.91 -7.32 14.09
N ALA A 218 -13.65 -8.25 13.47
CA ALA A 218 -13.88 -8.19 12.04
C ALA A 218 -14.83 -7.02 11.76
N ALA A 219 -14.76 -6.48 10.54
CA ALA A 219 -15.69 -5.45 10.07
C ALA A 219 -16.58 -5.96 8.93
N TYR A 220 -16.02 -6.83 8.09
CA TYR A 220 -16.71 -7.42 6.95
C TYR A 220 -16.27 -8.87 6.74
N ILE A 221 -17.14 -9.67 6.14
CA ILE A 221 -16.82 -10.95 5.52
C ILE A 221 -17.12 -10.88 4.03
N TYR A 222 -16.26 -11.46 3.20
CA TYR A 222 -16.31 -11.34 1.74
C TYR A 222 -16.51 -12.69 1.07
N LYS A 223 -17.27 -12.69 -0.03
CA LYS A 223 -17.46 -13.86 -0.90
C LYS A 223 -17.51 -13.44 -2.36
N GLU A 224 -16.75 -14.15 -3.17
CA GLU A 224 -16.80 -14.09 -4.63
C GLU A 224 -17.30 -15.43 -5.19
N LYS A 225 -18.10 -15.39 -6.27
CA LYS A 225 -18.49 -16.60 -7.00
C LYS A 225 -17.77 -16.64 -8.34
N VAL A 226 -16.87 -17.61 -8.50
CA VAL A 226 -16.21 -17.85 -9.77
C VAL A 226 -17.20 -18.46 -10.78
N LYS A 227 -17.35 -17.83 -11.96
CA LYS A 227 -18.33 -18.22 -12.98
C LYS A 227 -18.03 -19.57 -13.64
N LYS A 228 -16.77 -20.02 -13.63
CA LYS A 228 -16.33 -21.33 -14.11
C LYS A 228 -15.21 -21.86 -13.22
N LEU A 229 -15.39 -23.06 -12.70
CA LEU A 229 -14.27 -23.86 -12.20
C LEU A 229 -13.55 -24.37 -13.45
N ALA A 230 -12.35 -23.87 -13.70
CA ALA A 230 -11.51 -24.34 -14.81
C ALA A 230 -11.14 -25.81 -14.64
#